data_AF-A0A4Z0XAQ0-F1
#
_entry.id   AF-A0A4Z0XAQ0-F1
#
_cell.length_a   1.000
_cell.length_b   1.000
_cell.length_c   1.000
_cell.angle_alpha   90.00
_cell.angle_beta   90.00
_cell.angle_gamma   90.00
#
_symmetry.space_group_name_H-M   'P 1'
#
loop_
_entity.id
_entity.type
_entity.pdbx_description
1 polymer ?
#
loop_
_entity_poly.entity_id
_entity_poly.type
_entity_poly.pdbx_seq_one_letter_code
_entity_poly.pdbx_strand_id
1 'polypeptide(L)'
;MQLTNFILPILSLASTLNASPILAPRAKVPAGVFTVTDFYDSGVPHSLYSYVSFNVQDPSFTAYCTASSSVMPTIATAPFPTRCNKPGVSFGLEYKTGIGYVLTIIHRYNRDQTIDLGTIWVGTDVRTRVNPANPNGNVQYINYPTNFTVPYGHYTEPKKTK
;
A
#
# COMPACT_ATOMS: atom_id res chain seq x y z
N MET A 1 15.40 -81.61 -7.50
CA MET A 1 15.71 -80.21 -7.17
C MET A 1 14.93 -79.33 -8.13
N GLN A 2 13.86 -78.67 -7.66
CA GLN A 2 13.00 -77.77 -8.44
C GLN A 2 13.52 -76.34 -8.27
N LEU A 3 13.73 -75.63 -9.38
CA LEU A 3 14.02 -74.19 -9.42
C LEU A 3 12.75 -73.45 -9.83
N THR A 4 12.21 -72.68 -8.89
CA THR A 4 11.04 -71.82 -9.05
C THR A 4 11.45 -70.48 -9.64
N ASN A 5 10.89 -70.12 -10.80
CA ASN A 5 11.02 -68.81 -11.41
C ASN A 5 10.17 -67.77 -10.67
N PHE A 6 10.78 -66.67 -10.23
CA PHE A 6 10.09 -65.49 -9.71
C PHE A 6 9.76 -64.54 -10.86
N ILE A 7 8.46 -64.29 -11.07
CA ILE A 7 7.96 -63.24 -11.95
C ILE A 7 7.76 -61.98 -11.09
N LEU A 8 8.45 -60.89 -11.42
CA LEU A 8 8.24 -59.57 -10.81
C LEU A 8 7.20 -58.78 -11.63
N PRO A 9 6.11 -58.27 -11.01
CA PRO A 9 5.22 -57.34 -11.67
C PRO A 9 5.78 -55.92 -11.57
N ILE A 10 6.04 -55.31 -12.72
CA ILE A 10 6.42 -53.90 -12.83
C ILE A 10 5.14 -53.07 -12.67
N LEU A 11 4.88 -52.58 -11.46
CA LEU A 11 3.83 -51.59 -11.21
C LEU A 11 4.29 -50.23 -11.74
N SER A 12 3.82 -49.85 -12.93
CA SER A 12 3.91 -48.49 -13.43
C SER A 12 2.92 -47.59 -12.68
N LEU A 13 3.41 -46.79 -11.74
CA LEU A 13 2.63 -45.69 -11.16
C LEU A 13 2.49 -44.58 -12.21
N ALA A 14 1.35 -44.55 -12.89
CA ALA A 14 0.92 -43.39 -13.66
C ALA A 14 0.46 -42.30 -12.65
N SER A 15 1.39 -41.43 -12.26
CA SER A 15 1.07 -40.24 -11.48
C SER A 15 0.25 -39.27 -12.34
N THR A 16 -1.07 -39.32 -12.25
CA THR A 16 -1.93 -38.26 -12.78
C THR A 16 -1.73 -37.02 -11.90
N LEU A 17 -0.85 -36.12 -12.34
CA LEU A 17 -0.65 -34.81 -11.73
C LEU A 17 -1.93 -33.98 -11.95
N ASN A 18 -2.90 -34.09 -11.05
CA ASN A 18 -4.02 -33.14 -10.99
C ASN A 18 -3.48 -31.82 -10.45
N ALA A 19 -2.95 -30.99 -11.34
CA ALA A 19 -2.70 -29.60 -11.05
C ALA A 19 -4.06 -28.92 -10.83
N SER A 20 -4.41 -28.70 -9.57
CA SER A 20 -5.54 -27.84 -9.22
C SER A 20 -5.33 -26.49 -9.93
N PRO A 21 -6.31 -25.97 -10.68
CA PRO A 21 -6.18 -24.65 -11.29
C PRO A 21 -5.93 -23.64 -10.17
N ILE A 22 -4.74 -23.05 -10.18
CA ILE A 22 -4.44 -21.88 -9.37
C ILE A 22 -5.40 -20.80 -9.89
N LEU A 23 -6.40 -20.43 -9.08
CA LEU A 23 -7.21 -19.25 -9.35
C LEU A 23 -6.24 -18.07 -9.48
N ALA A 24 -5.97 -17.66 -10.71
CA ALA A 24 -5.21 -16.45 -10.97
C ALA A 24 -5.92 -15.31 -10.21
N PRO A 25 -5.21 -14.53 -9.38
CA PRO A 25 -5.84 -13.41 -8.70
C PRO A 25 -6.47 -12.52 -9.76
N ARG A 26 -7.79 -12.39 -9.71
CA ARG A 26 -8.56 -11.59 -10.66
C ARG A 26 -8.16 -10.14 -10.42
N ALA A 27 -7.22 -9.63 -11.21
CA ALA A 27 -6.86 -8.23 -11.21
C ALA A 27 -8.12 -7.44 -11.56
N LYS A 28 -8.78 -6.87 -10.55
CA LYS A 28 -9.93 -5.97 -10.75
C LYS A 28 -9.35 -4.75 -11.47
N VAL A 29 -9.80 -4.50 -12.70
CA VAL A 29 -9.39 -3.30 -13.45
C VAL A 29 -9.72 -2.07 -12.59
N PRO A 30 -8.78 -1.12 -12.43
CA PRO A 30 -9.03 0.09 -11.66
C PRO A 30 -10.27 0.82 -12.18
N ALA A 31 -11.12 1.28 -11.27
CA ALA A 31 -12.29 2.09 -11.61
C ALA A 31 -11.90 3.54 -11.95
N GLY A 32 -10.75 3.98 -11.43
CA GLY A 32 -10.17 5.29 -11.68
C GLY A 32 -8.81 5.41 -11.00
N VAL A 33 -8.30 6.64 -10.92
CA VAL A 33 -7.03 6.95 -10.26
C VAL A 33 -7.16 8.14 -9.33
N PHE A 34 -6.55 8.04 -8.16
CA PHE A 34 -6.21 9.21 -7.36
C PHE A 34 -4.91 9.79 -7.89
N THR A 35 -4.89 11.08 -8.19
CA THR A 35 -3.67 11.83 -8.50
C THR A 35 -3.13 12.40 -7.22
N VAL A 36 -1.91 12.01 -6.85
CA VAL A 36 -1.19 12.53 -5.70
C VAL A 36 -0.16 13.54 -6.17
N THR A 37 -0.17 14.74 -5.58
CA THR A 37 0.82 15.78 -5.84
C THR A 37 1.43 16.30 -4.55
N ASP A 38 2.61 16.92 -4.68
CA ASP A 38 3.35 17.52 -3.57
C ASP A 38 3.59 16.52 -2.43
N PHE A 39 3.79 15.25 -2.77
CA PHE A 39 4.11 14.22 -1.79
C PHE A 39 5.44 14.55 -1.11
N TYR A 40 5.34 14.73 0.20
CA TYR A 40 6.43 15.05 1.08
C TYR A 40 6.35 14.13 2.29
N ASP A 41 7.44 13.45 2.57
CA ASP A 41 7.66 12.68 3.79
C ASP A 41 9.08 12.97 4.26
N SER A 42 9.22 13.66 5.39
CA SER A 42 10.55 13.94 5.95
C SER A 42 10.47 14.40 7.40
N GLY A 43 11.57 14.13 8.11
CA GLY A 43 11.90 14.75 9.38
C GLY A 43 12.01 16.26 9.31
N VAL A 44 11.88 16.89 10.46
CA VAL A 44 12.17 18.30 10.68
C VAL A 44 13.57 18.40 11.30
N PRO A 45 14.49 19.17 10.71
CA PRO A 45 15.81 19.38 11.30
C PRO A 45 15.72 19.87 12.74
N HIS A 46 16.55 19.32 13.63
CA HIS A 46 16.58 19.69 15.05
C HIS A 46 15.27 19.44 15.82
N SER A 47 14.44 18.53 15.33
CA SER A 47 13.15 18.19 15.92
C SER A 47 12.94 16.67 15.91
N LEU A 48 12.16 16.18 16.87
CA LEU A 48 11.75 14.77 16.95
C LEU A 48 10.57 14.46 16.03
N TYR A 49 10.03 15.46 15.34
CA TYR A 49 8.86 15.31 14.48
C TYR A 49 9.26 15.05 13.03
N SER A 50 8.50 14.15 12.41
CA SER A 50 8.42 13.96 10.96
C SER A 50 7.01 14.27 10.48
N TYR A 51 6.89 14.72 9.23
CA TYR A 51 5.62 15.01 8.59
C TYR A 51 5.47 14.26 7.28
N VAL A 52 4.27 13.73 7.06
CA VAL A 52 3.79 13.35 5.74
C VAL A 52 2.74 14.36 5.32
N SER A 53 2.82 14.83 4.08
CA SER A 53 1.81 15.68 3.47
C SER A 53 1.72 15.44 1.97
N PHE A 54 0.51 15.55 1.42
CA PHE A 54 0.27 15.53 -0.01
C PHE A 54 -1.12 16.08 -0.34
N ASN A 55 -1.30 16.53 -1.58
CA ASN A 55 -2.61 16.73 -2.17
C ASN A 55 -3.05 15.43 -2.86
N VAL A 56 -4.34 15.12 -2.76
CA VAL A 56 -4.96 14.03 -3.52
C VAL A 56 -6.16 14.57 -4.29
N GLN A 57 -6.26 14.18 -5.55
CA GLN A 57 -7.32 14.60 -6.46
C GLN A 57 -7.90 13.42 -7.23
N ASP A 58 -9.20 13.48 -7.45
CA ASP A 58 -9.98 12.72 -8.42
C ASP A 58 -10.86 13.73 -9.18
N PRO A 59 -11.39 13.44 -10.38
CA PRO A 59 -12.37 14.30 -11.05
C PRO A 59 -13.47 14.89 -10.15
N SER A 60 -13.86 14.21 -9.07
CA SER A 60 -14.92 14.66 -8.16
C SER A 60 -14.45 15.48 -6.94
N PHE A 61 -13.16 15.48 -6.58
CA PHE A 61 -12.67 16.18 -5.40
C PHE A 61 -11.18 16.49 -5.41
N THR A 62 -10.79 17.44 -4.54
CA THR A 62 -9.41 17.66 -4.11
C THR A 62 -9.38 17.67 -2.57
N ALA A 63 -8.38 17.03 -1.98
CA ALA A 63 -8.15 17.00 -0.54
C ALA A 63 -6.66 17.15 -0.22
N TYR A 64 -6.36 17.84 0.88
CA TYR A 64 -5.03 17.90 1.46
C TYR A 64 -4.97 16.93 2.64
N CYS A 65 -3.97 16.05 2.63
CA CYS A 65 -3.76 15.01 3.62
C CYS A 65 -2.43 15.29 4.33
N THR A 66 -2.45 15.29 5.66
CA THR A 66 -1.23 15.49 6.46
C THR A 66 -1.31 14.74 7.77
N ALA A 67 -0.16 14.26 8.24
CA ALA A 67 0.01 13.70 9.58
C ALA A 67 1.42 13.98 10.07
N SER A 68 1.60 13.94 11.39
CA SER A 68 2.89 14.01 12.03
C SER A 68 3.09 12.85 12.98
N SER A 69 4.34 12.44 13.13
CA SER A 69 4.73 11.44 14.12
C SER A 69 5.98 11.90 14.86
N SER A 70 6.03 11.63 16.16
CA SER A 70 7.22 11.88 16.99
C SER A 70 8.01 10.59 17.13
N VAL A 71 8.92 10.33 16.17
CA VAL A 71 9.69 9.07 16.09
C VAL A 71 11.09 9.30 15.51
N MET A 72 12.03 8.47 15.99
CA MET A 72 13.26 8.12 15.28
C MET A 72 13.12 6.68 14.77
N PRO A 73 13.28 6.36 13.47
CA PRO A 73 13.75 7.21 12.36
C PRO A 73 12.77 8.30 11.94
N THR A 74 13.28 9.35 11.30
CA THR A 74 12.54 10.59 10.96
C THR A 74 11.65 10.47 9.71
N ILE A 75 11.11 9.29 9.44
CA ILE A 75 10.09 9.10 8.40
C ILE A 75 8.73 9.19 9.07
N ALA A 76 7.79 9.91 8.46
CA ALA A 76 6.45 9.98 9.01
C ALA A 76 5.67 8.73 8.60
N THR A 77 4.90 8.21 9.55
CA THR A 77 3.88 7.19 9.25
C THR A 77 2.55 7.68 9.79
N ALA A 78 1.47 7.22 9.16
CA ALA A 78 0.12 7.58 9.53
C ALA A 78 -0.75 6.31 9.54
N PRO A 79 -1.39 5.97 10.67
CA PRO A 79 -2.25 4.80 10.73
C PRO A 79 -3.46 4.99 9.80
N PHE A 80 -3.93 3.91 9.20
CA PHE A 80 -5.17 3.93 8.43
C PHE A 80 -6.39 3.73 9.35
N PRO A 81 -7.45 4.55 9.29
CA PRO A 81 -7.62 5.75 8.47
C PRO A 81 -7.26 7.04 9.23
N THR A 82 -6.33 7.83 8.70
CA THR A 82 -6.07 9.22 9.09
C THR A 82 -6.85 10.17 8.19
N ARG A 83 -7.60 11.11 8.77
CA ARG A 83 -8.51 11.99 8.02
C ARG A 83 -7.73 13.08 7.25
N CYS A 84 -8.15 13.36 6.02
CA CYS A 84 -7.72 14.53 5.28
C CYS A 84 -8.65 15.72 5.56
N ASN A 85 -8.35 16.90 5.01
CA ASN A 85 -9.18 18.11 5.20
C ASN A 85 -10.55 18.04 4.51
N LYS A 86 -10.77 17.09 3.61
CA LYS A 86 -12.03 16.86 2.90
C LYS A 86 -12.85 15.78 3.61
N PRO A 87 -14.13 16.04 3.94
CA PRO A 87 -15.01 15.02 4.51
C PRO A 87 -15.09 13.77 3.63
N GLY A 88 -15.00 12.60 4.25
CA GLY A 88 -15.04 11.32 3.54
C GLY A 88 -13.69 10.85 3.00
N VAL A 89 -12.68 11.71 2.93
CA VAL A 89 -11.33 11.35 2.45
C VAL A 89 -10.41 11.05 3.63
N SER A 90 -9.77 9.89 3.58
CA SER A 90 -8.76 9.47 4.55
C SER A 90 -7.59 8.78 3.86
N PHE A 91 -6.45 8.72 4.54
CA PHE A 91 -5.28 8.02 4.07
C PHE A 91 -4.61 7.21 5.19
N GLY A 92 -3.64 6.39 4.84
CA GLY A 92 -2.67 5.79 5.76
C GLY A 92 -1.36 5.59 5.03
N LEU A 93 -0.25 5.95 5.68
CA LEU A 93 1.11 5.67 5.20
C LEU A 93 1.75 4.75 6.23
N GLU A 94 1.72 3.45 5.97
CA GLU A 94 2.14 2.42 6.91
C GLU A 94 3.41 1.73 6.41
N TYR A 95 4.34 1.44 7.32
CA TYR A 95 5.45 0.53 7.03
C TYR A 95 5.00 -0.91 7.28
N LYS A 96 5.04 -1.75 6.25
CA LYS A 96 4.73 -3.19 6.33
C LYS A 96 6.03 -3.99 6.22
N THR A 97 6.39 -4.71 7.28
CA THR A 97 7.61 -5.55 7.31
C THR A 97 7.66 -6.51 6.13
N GLY A 98 8.82 -6.55 5.45
CA GLY A 98 9.03 -7.39 4.27
C GLY A 98 8.46 -6.84 2.95
N ILE A 99 7.73 -5.72 3.00
CA ILE A 99 7.15 -5.06 1.82
C ILE A 99 7.72 -3.65 1.67
N GLY A 100 7.65 -2.82 2.72
CA GLY A 100 8.04 -1.41 2.69
C GLY A 100 6.90 -0.47 3.02
N TYR A 101 7.02 0.79 2.62
CA TYR A 101 6.00 1.81 2.83
C TYR A 101 4.84 1.62 1.87
N VAL A 102 3.62 1.67 2.41
CA VAL A 102 2.37 1.49 1.66
C VAL A 102 1.46 2.66 1.95
N LEU A 103 1.06 3.36 0.89
CA LEU A 103 0.07 4.44 0.95
C LEU A 103 -1.29 3.87 0.56
N THR A 104 -2.26 4.00 1.46
CA THR A 104 -3.66 3.68 1.22
C THR A 104 -4.47 4.97 1.26
N ILE A 105 -5.35 5.17 0.28
CA ILE A 105 -6.24 6.32 0.15
C ILE A 105 -7.67 5.80 0.01
N ILE A 106 -8.58 6.38 0.77
CA ILE A 106 -10.01 6.06 0.71
C ILE A 106 -10.84 7.34 0.58
N HIS A 107 -11.85 7.32 -0.29
CA HIS A 107 -12.90 8.32 -0.34
C HIS A 107 -14.27 7.64 -0.15
N ARG A 108 -14.99 8.03 0.89
CA ARG A 108 -16.35 7.56 1.22
C ARG A 108 -17.37 8.63 0.85
N TYR A 109 -18.31 8.30 -0.02
CA TYR A 109 -19.39 9.21 -0.40
C TYR A 109 -20.63 8.97 0.47
N ASN A 110 -21.15 10.03 1.09
CA ASN A 110 -22.27 9.94 2.03
C ASN A 110 -23.62 9.54 1.41
N ARG A 111 -23.80 9.67 0.09
CA ARG A 111 -25.12 9.48 -0.56
C ARG A 111 -25.39 8.04 -1.00
N ASP A 112 -24.36 7.33 -1.44
CA ASP A 112 -24.53 6.06 -2.15
C ASP A 112 -23.86 4.87 -1.44
N GLN A 113 -23.37 5.08 -0.22
CA GLN A 113 -22.52 4.12 0.50
C GLN A 113 -21.36 3.62 -0.40
N THR A 114 -20.89 4.48 -1.29
CA THR A 114 -19.81 4.17 -2.23
C THR A 114 -18.46 4.52 -1.61
N ILE A 115 -17.47 3.71 -1.95
CA ILE A 115 -16.11 3.79 -1.47
C ILE A 115 -15.18 3.63 -2.67
N ASP A 116 -14.32 4.62 -2.88
CA ASP A 116 -13.14 4.47 -3.73
C ASP A 116 -11.94 4.18 -2.82
N LEU A 117 -11.25 3.07 -3.07
CA LEU A 117 -10.10 2.63 -2.28
C LEU A 117 -8.93 2.31 -3.21
N GLY A 118 -7.80 2.99 -2.99
CA GLY A 118 -6.56 2.77 -3.71
C GLY A 118 -5.41 2.51 -2.74
N THR A 119 -4.52 1.59 -3.12
CA THR A 119 -3.32 1.26 -2.35
C THR A 119 -2.13 1.17 -3.30
N ILE A 120 -1.02 1.81 -2.93
CA ILE A 120 0.23 1.76 -3.69
C ILE A 120 1.41 1.49 -2.76
N TRP A 121 2.39 0.77 -3.29
CA TRP A 121 3.69 0.61 -2.65
C TRP A 121 4.57 1.83 -2.97
N VAL A 122 5.02 2.53 -1.93
CA VAL A 122 5.84 3.75 -1.99
C VAL A 122 7.33 3.43 -1.87
N GLY A 123 7.69 2.15 -1.80
CA GLY A 123 9.08 1.71 -1.81
C GLY A 123 9.66 1.38 -0.43
N THR A 124 10.92 0.97 -0.45
CA THR A 124 11.79 0.80 0.72
C THR A 124 13.01 1.72 0.68
N ASP A 125 13.17 2.50 -0.40
CA ASP A 125 14.32 3.40 -0.57
C ASP A 125 14.18 4.60 0.37
N VAL A 126 14.97 4.58 1.44
CA VAL A 126 15.06 5.63 2.43
C VAL A 126 16.40 6.32 2.27
N ARG A 127 16.38 7.64 2.07
CA ARG A 127 17.58 8.46 1.97
C ARG A 127 17.68 9.41 3.16
N THR A 128 18.90 9.85 3.42
CA THR A 128 19.20 10.83 4.45
C THR A 128 19.64 12.13 3.80
N ARG A 129 18.95 13.22 4.09
CA ARG A 129 19.43 14.57 3.81
C ARG A 129 20.41 14.95 4.91
N VAL A 130 21.69 15.03 4.56
CA VAL A 130 22.76 15.37 5.49
C VAL A 130 22.82 16.88 5.67
N ASN A 131 22.86 17.34 6.92
CA ASN A 131 23.18 18.71 7.28
C ASN A 131 24.68 18.78 7.63
N PRO A 132 25.54 19.32 6.73
CA PRO A 132 26.98 19.34 6.95
C PRO A 132 27.41 20.25 8.11
N ALA A 133 26.57 21.22 8.51
CA ALA A 133 26.88 22.14 9.60
C ALA A 133 26.53 21.56 10.99
N ASN A 134 25.58 20.63 11.06
CA ASN A 134 25.17 19.99 12.31
C ASN A 134 24.54 18.61 12.04
N PRO A 135 25.22 17.50 12.39
CA PRO A 135 24.72 16.13 12.20
C PRO A 135 23.36 15.85 12.86
N ASN A 136 22.99 16.57 13.92
CA ASN A 136 21.66 16.47 14.55
C ASN A 136 20.54 17.07 13.69
N GLY A 137 20.88 17.71 12.56
CA GLY A 137 19.95 18.19 11.56
C GLY A 137 19.72 17.20 10.40
N ASN A 138 20.32 16.00 10.45
CA ASN A 138 20.10 14.98 9.45
C ASN A 138 18.65 14.47 9.51
N VAL A 139 17.99 14.39 8.36
CA VAL A 139 16.61 13.90 8.26
C VAL A 139 16.49 12.81 7.22
N GLN A 140 15.68 11.80 7.51
CA GLN A 140 15.36 10.71 6.59
C GLN A 140 14.07 11.03 5.85
N TYR A 141 13.99 10.54 4.62
CA TYR A 141 12.83 10.68 3.75
C TYR A 141 12.70 9.46 2.86
N ILE A 142 11.46 9.12 2.51
CA ILE A 142 11.19 8.11 1.49
C ILE A 142 11.56 8.71 0.13
N ASN A 143 12.48 8.10 -0.59
CA ASN A 143 12.89 8.52 -1.92
C ASN A 143 11.88 8.02 -2.96
N TYR A 144 10.76 8.74 -3.08
CA TYR A 144 9.68 8.45 -4.01
C TYR A 144 9.31 9.71 -4.81
N PRO A 145 8.76 9.59 -6.04
CA PRO A 145 8.27 10.73 -6.77
C PRO A 145 7.29 11.59 -5.96
N THR A 146 7.41 12.91 -6.09
CA THR A 146 6.50 13.85 -5.44
C THR A 146 5.11 13.87 -6.08
N ASN A 147 5.02 13.44 -7.34
CA ASN A 147 3.79 13.36 -8.12
C ASN A 147 3.64 11.94 -8.68
N PHE A 148 2.50 11.31 -8.42
CA PHE A 148 2.21 9.95 -8.90
C PHE A 148 0.70 9.68 -8.87
N THR A 149 0.29 8.54 -9.42
CA THR A 149 -1.10 8.10 -9.41
C THR A 149 -1.28 6.83 -8.58
N VAL A 150 -2.44 6.71 -7.93
CA VAL A 150 -2.84 5.53 -7.17
C VAL A 150 -4.12 4.98 -7.81
N PRO A 151 -4.06 3.84 -8.51
CA PRO A 151 -5.25 3.19 -9.03
C PRO A 151 -6.19 2.80 -7.88
N TYR A 152 -7.48 3.04 -8.03
CA TYR A 152 -8.48 2.66 -7.03
C TYR A 152 -9.56 1.75 -7.59
N GLY A 153 -10.14 0.93 -6.71
CA GLY A 153 -11.36 0.20 -6.97
C GLY A 153 -12.58 0.96 -6.45
N HIS A 154 -13.68 0.92 -7.20
CA HIS A 154 -14.99 1.40 -6.74
C HIS A 154 -15.76 0.26 -6.08
N TYR A 155 -16.35 0.55 -4.92
CA TYR A 155 -17.13 -0.38 -4.11
C TYR A 155 -18.43 0.30 -3.68
N THR A 156 -19.53 -0.42 -3.75
CA THR A 156 -20.83 0.04 -3.24
C THR A 156 -21.21 -0.86 -2.08
N GLU A 157 -21.47 -0.30 -0.92
CA GLU A 157 -21.97 -1.08 0.22
C GLU A 157 -23.38 -1.61 -0.14
N PRO A 158 -23.65 -2.91 0.09
CA PRO A 158 -24.99 -3.42 -0.11
C PRO A 158 -25.96 -2.74 0.86
N LYS A 159 -27.01 -2.11 0.31
CA LYS A 159 -28.11 -1.58 1.12
C LYS A 159 -28.69 -2.73 1.94
N LYS A 160 -28.71 -2.60 3.27
CA LYS A 160 -29.43 -3.54 4.14
C LYS A 160 -30.90 -3.52 3.72
N THR A 161 -31.37 -4.59 3.09
CA THR A 161 -32.79 -4.87 2.96
C THR A 161 -33.34 -5.06 4.37
N LYS A 162 -34.28 -4.19 4.75
CA LYS A 162 -35.05 -4.32 6.00
C LYS A 162 -36.11 -5.40 5.84
#